data_AF-A0A4Y2U9A5-F1
#
_entry.id   AF-A0A4Y2U9A5-F1
#
_cell.length_a   1.000
_cell.length_b   1.000
_cell.length_c   1.000
_cell.angle_alpha   90.00
_cell.angle_beta   90.00
_cell.angle_gamma   90.00
#
_symmetry.space_group_name_H-M   'P 1'
#
loop_
_entity.id
_entity.type
_entity.pdbx_description
1 polymer ?
#
loop_
_entity_poly.entity_id
_entity_poly.type
_entity_poly.pdbx_seq_one_letter_code
_entity_poly.pdbx_strand_id
1 'polypeptide(L)'
;MKWNKDLLPYIGFLPREMEKDYIMIYNGGGCHSYIGRIGGQQPFSLSTSGCLTEGIILHEMSHTVGIIHEHNRPDRDNYIKILLQNIPEGENIFYVEYFFGKALDLPLTSSSEPKVENLQPDHRMCF
;
A
#
# COMPACT_ATOMS: atom_id res chain seq x y z
N MET A 1 -5.59 -7.10 -11.64
CA MET A 1 -5.61 -7.81 -10.35
C MET A 1 -6.95 -7.55 -9.70
N LYS A 2 -7.65 -8.59 -9.24
CA LYS A 2 -8.93 -8.48 -8.53
C LYS A 2 -8.76 -9.08 -7.14
N TRP A 3 -8.46 -8.26 -6.14
CA TRP A 3 -8.09 -8.66 -4.77
C TRP A 3 -8.88 -9.87 -4.24
N ASN A 4 -10.21 -9.77 -4.13
CA ASN A 4 -11.00 -10.85 -3.53
C ASN A 4 -11.08 -12.12 -4.40
N LYS A 5 -10.88 -12.01 -5.72
CA LYS A 5 -10.86 -13.18 -6.61
C LYS A 5 -9.49 -13.87 -6.58
N ASP A 6 -8.44 -13.08 -6.56
CA ASP A 6 -7.09 -13.56 -6.83
C ASP A 6 -6.31 -13.87 -5.54
N LEU A 7 -6.68 -13.29 -4.39
CA LEU A 7 -5.89 -13.33 -3.16
C LEU A 7 -6.62 -13.88 -1.93
N LEU A 8 -7.92 -14.18 -2.02
CA LEU A 8 -8.59 -14.95 -0.96
C LEU A 8 -8.02 -16.39 -0.91
N PRO A 9 -7.94 -16.99 0.29
CA PRO A 9 -8.39 -16.48 1.59
C PRO A 9 -7.33 -15.64 2.34
N TYR A 10 -6.19 -15.32 1.73
CA TYR A 10 -5.06 -14.66 2.39
C TYR A 10 -5.28 -13.16 2.60
N ILE A 11 -5.66 -12.44 1.53
CA ILE A 11 -5.97 -11.01 1.58
C ILE A 11 -7.33 -10.80 0.94
N GLY A 12 -8.21 -10.10 1.66
CA GLY A 12 -9.55 -9.77 1.20
C GLY A 12 -10.01 -8.43 1.74
N PHE A 13 -10.72 -7.69 0.89
CA PHE A 13 -11.44 -6.47 1.23
C PHE A 13 -12.93 -6.81 1.35
N LEU A 14 -13.44 -6.85 2.57
CA LEU A 14 -14.81 -7.29 2.86
C LEU A 14 -15.62 -6.13 3.45
N PRO A 15 -16.95 -6.09 3.24
CA PRO A 15 -17.81 -5.18 3.96
C PRO A 15 -17.64 -5.38 5.47
N ARG A 16 -17.48 -4.29 6.19
CA ARG A 16 -17.41 -4.30 7.65
C ARG A 16 -18.77 -4.63 8.25
N GLU A 17 -18.78 -5.49 9.27
CA GLU A 17 -19.94 -5.73 10.12
C GLU A 17 -19.71 -5.14 11.52
N MET A 18 -18.74 -5.67 12.27
CA MET A 18 -18.47 -5.30 13.66
C MET A 18 -16.97 -5.19 13.99
N GLU A 19 -16.12 -5.30 12.98
CA GLU A 19 -14.68 -5.28 13.14
C GLU A 19 -14.24 -3.94 13.75
N LYS A 20 -13.35 -4.03 14.74
CA LYS A 20 -12.77 -2.86 15.41
C LYS A 20 -11.89 -2.06 14.45
N ASP A 21 -11.12 -2.77 13.63
CA ASP A 21 -10.16 -2.19 12.70
C ASP A 21 -10.70 -2.32 11.28
N TYR A 22 -10.78 -1.20 10.57
CA TYR A 22 -11.37 -1.12 9.24
C TYR A 22 -10.91 0.14 8.53
N ILE A 23 -10.94 0.12 7.20
CA ILE A 23 -10.76 1.33 6.40
C ILE A 23 -12.10 2.05 6.22
N MET A 24 -12.09 3.37 6.27
CA MET A 24 -13.26 4.20 5.97
C MET A 24 -12.97 4.96 4.68
N ILE A 25 -13.64 4.55 3.60
CA ILE A 25 -13.50 5.17 2.28
C ILE A 25 -14.36 6.43 2.22
N TYR A 26 -13.76 7.57 1.86
CA TYR A 26 -14.47 8.84 1.73
C TYR A 26 -13.91 9.71 0.62
N ASN A 27 -14.73 10.67 0.18
CA ASN A 27 -14.34 11.70 -0.77
C ASN A 27 -13.55 12.81 -0.06
N GLY A 28 -12.25 12.58 0.14
CA GLY A 28 -11.32 13.54 0.75
C GLY A 28 -10.52 14.34 -0.28
N GLY A 29 -9.49 15.04 0.19
CA GLY A 29 -8.54 15.75 -0.66
C GLY A 29 -7.45 14.79 -1.17
N GLY A 30 -7.35 14.61 -2.47
CA GLY A 30 -6.36 13.72 -3.09
C GLY A 30 -6.61 12.23 -2.82
N CYS A 31 -5.60 11.42 -3.17
CA CYS A 31 -5.62 9.96 -3.05
C CYS A 31 -4.55 9.58 -2.03
N HIS A 32 -4.96 8.94 -0.93
CA HIS A 32 -4.01 8.47 0.07
C HIS A 32 -4.63 7.42 1.01
N SER A 33 -3.79 6.49 1.47
CA SER A 33 -4.08 5.57 2.56
C SER A 33 -2.87 5.45 3.50
N TYR A 34 -3.11 4.89 4.69
CA TYR A 34 -2.03 4.49 5.59
C TYR A 34 -1.32 3.23 5.08
N ILE A 35 -0.03 3.09 5.41
CA ILE A 35 0.73 1.87 5.16
C ILE A 35 0.43 0.86 6.27
N GLY A 36 -0.25 -0.23 5.91
CA GLY A 36 -0.64 -1.31 6.82
C GLY A 36 -1.85 -0.97 7.71
N ARG A 37 -2.19 -1.92 8.60
CA ARG A 37 -3.22 -1.75 9.63
C ARG A 37 -2.69 -0.88 10.77
N ILE A 38 -3.29 0.30 10.98
CA ILE A 38 -2.87 1.23 12.05
C ILE A 38 -3.68 1.07 13.35
N GLY A 39 -4.78 0.29 13.29
CA GLY A 39 -5.70 0.08 14.40
C GLY A 39 -6.85 1.10 14.43
N GLY A 40 -8.04 0.65 14.80
CA GLY A 40 -9.28 1.41 14.76
C GLY A 40 -9.77 1.72 13.34
N GLN A 41 -10.63 2.74 13.24
CA GLN A 41 -11.02 3.31 11.95
C GLN A 41 -9.83 4.03 11.33
N GLN A 42 -9.38 3.60 10.15
CA GLN A 42 -8.36 4.30 9.39
C GLN A 42 -8.94 4.97 8.13
N PRO A 43 -8.69 6.26 7.89
CA PRO A 43 -9.21 6.97 6.73
C PRO A 43 -8.52 6.50 5.44
N PHE A 44 -9.31 6.37 4.38
CA PHE A 44 -8.88 6.03 3.02
C PHE A 44 -9.49 7.07 2.07
N SER A 45 -8.68 8.02 1.61
CA SER A 45 -9.17 9.13 0.77
C SER A 45 -9.14 8.73 -0.70
N LEU A 46 -10.31 8.81 -1.34
CA LEU A 46 -10.46 8.75 -2.79
C LEU A 46 -11.29 9.94 -3.26
N SER A 47 -10.62 11.02 -3.66
CA SER A 47 -11.29 12.16 -4.29
C SER A 47 -12.05 11.72 -5.54
N THR A 48 -13.31 12.13 -5.66
CA THR A 48 -14.11 11.93 -6.87
C THR A 48 -13.50 12.63 -8.09
N SER A 49 -12.66 13.64 -7.85
CA SER A 49 -11.82 14.27 -8.85
C SER A 49 -10.43 13.62 -8.84
N GLY A 50 -10.14 12.80 -9.84
CA GLY A 50 -8.78 12.30 -10.13
C GLY A 50 -8.39 10.96 -9.51
N CYS A 51 -9.04 10.46 -8.45
CA CYS A 51 -8.62 9.21 -7.80
C CYS A 51 -9.38 7.95 -8.25
N LEU A 52 -10.53 8.10 -8.92
CA LEU A 52 -11.41 6.98 -9.27
C LEU A 52 -10.97 6.25 -10.55
N THR A 53 -9.70 5.88 -10.62
CA THR A 53 -9.14 5.01 -11.65
C THR A 53 -8.72 3.68 -11.02
N GLU A 54 -8.78 2.58 -11.78
CA GLU A 54 -8.41 1.26 -11.27
C GLU A 54 -6.98 1.25 -10.71
N GLY A 55 -6.03 1.87 -11.42
CA GLY A 55 -4.62 1.92 -10.98
C GLY A 55 -4.42 2.66 -9.66
N ILE A 56 -5.07 3.80 -9.47
CA ILE A 56 -4.96 4.58 -8.22
C ILE A 56 -5.65 3.84 -7.07
N ILE A 57 -6.83 3.29 -7.29
CA ILE A 57 -7.52 2.51 -6.26
C ILE A 57 -6.66 1.31 -5.82
N LEU A 58 -6.05 0.59 -6.77
CA LEU A 58 -5.13 -0.50 -6.46
C LEU A 58 -3.88 -0.01 -5.70
N HIS A 59 -3.34 1.15 -6.04
CA HIS A 59 -2.20 1.77 -5.34
C HIS A 59 -2.53 2.04 -3.87
N GLU A 60 -3.65 2.71 -3.58
CA GLU A 60 -4.05 3.03 -2.21
C GLU A 60 -4.46 1.77 -1.41
N MET A 61 -5.09 0.80 -2.06
CA MET A 61 -5.37 -0.51 -1.46
C MET A 61 -4.06 -1.24 -1.10
N SER A 62 -3.05 -1.15 -1.97
CA SER A 62 -1.72 -1.74 -1.73
C SER A 62 -1.04 -1.11 -0.51
N HIS A 63 -1.11 0.22 -0.36
CA HIS A 63 -0.65 0.89 0.86
C HIS A 63 -1.31 0.31 2.10
N THR A 64 -2.63 0.16 2.07
CA THR A 64 -3.38 -0.38 3.20
C THR A 64 -2.89 -1.78 3.60
N VAL A 65 -2.53 -2.63 2.63
CA VAL A 65 -1.96 -3.97 2.86
C VAL A 65 -0.54 -3.93 3.45
N GLY A 66 0.16 -2.80 3.28
CA GLY A 66 1.52 -2.60 3.78
C GLY A 66 2.57 -2.46 2.68
N ILE A 67 2.18 -2.23 1.43
CA ILE A 67 3.14 -1.99 0.35
C ILE A 67 3.56 -0.51 0.38
N ILE A 68 4.87 -0.24 0.30
CA ILE A 68 5.43 1.11 0.19
C ILE A 68 5.63 1.48 -1.29
N HIS A 69 5.99 2.73 -1.57
CA HIS A 69 6.38 3.07 -2.93
C HIS A 69 7.66 2.33 -3.34
N GLU A 70 7.67 1.79 -4.56
CA GLU A 70 8.79 0.99 -5.06
C GLU A 70 10.12 1.76 -5.05
N HIS A 71 10.08 3.06 -5.33
CA HIS A 71 11.26 3.93 -5.33
C HIS A 71 11.76 4.28 -3.90
N ASN A 72 11.12 3.75 -2.85
CA ASN A 72 11.57 3.90 -1.48
C ASN A 72 12.22 2.62 -0.92
N ARG A 73 12.36 1.57 -1.73
CA ARG A 73 13.00 0.31 -1.32
C ARG A 73 14.46 0.51 -0.92
N PRO A 74 14.97 -0.31 0.02
CA PRO A 74 16.39 -0.28 0.41
C PRO A 74 17.37 -0.63 -0.72
N ASP A 75 16.94 -1.38 -1.72
CA ASP A 75 17.77 -1.81 -2.85
C ASP A 75 17.59 -0.96 -4.11
N ARG A 76 16.78 0.11 -4.04
CA ARG A 76 16.42 0.92 -5.23
C ARG A 76 17.65 1.49 -5.94
N ASP A 77 18.70 1.82 -5.20
CA ASP A 77 19.88 2.53 -5.71
C ASP A 77 20.68 1.65 -6.69
N ASN A 78 20.36 0.34 -6.76
CA ASN A 78 20.82 -0.58 -7.80
C ASN A 78 20.07 -0.41 -9.15
N TYR A 79 18.90 0.24 -9.16
CA TYR A 79 17.98 0.30 -10.31
C TYR A 79 17.68 1.72 -10.77
N ILE A 80 17.60 2.67 -9.85
CA ILE A 80 17.26 4.07 -10.13
C ILE A 80 18.24 5.02 -9.44
N LYS A 81 18.31 6.25 -9.95
CA LYS A 81 19.04 7.34 -9.32
C LYS A 81 18.09 8.49 -9.02
N ILE A 82 17.98 8.87 -7.76
CA ILE A 82 17.22 10.05 -7.35
C ILE A 82 18.10 11.29 -7.55
N LEU A 83 17.68 12.19 -8.44
CA LEU A 83 18.35 13.47 -8.67
C LEU A 83 17.81 14.51 -7.69
N LEU A 84 18.33 14.51 -6.46
CA LEU A 84 17.85 15.38 -5.35
C LEU A 84 17.81 16.86 -5.73
N GLN A 85 18.68 17.33 -6.62
CA GLN A 85 18.68 18.72 -7.09
C GLN A 85 17.43 19.12 -7.91
N ASN A 86 16.67 18.13 -8.39
CA ASN A 86 15.43 18.36 -9.15
C ASN A 86 14.19 18.22 -8.25
N ILE A 87 14.36 17.97 -6.95
CA ILE A 87 13.25 17.83 -6.00
C ILE A 87 12.97 19.20 -5.37
N PRO A 88 11.70 19.62 -5.28
CA PRO A 88 11.34 20.83 -4.56
C PRO A 88 11.88 20.86 -3.13
N GLU A 89 12.30 22.03 -2.67
CA GLU A 89 12.82 22.20 -1.32
C GLU A 89 11.78 21.74 -0.28
N GLY A 90 12.20 20.89 0.66
CA GLY A 90 11.32 20.31 1.68
C GLY A 90 10.63 18.99 1.30
N GLU A 91 10.65 18.58 0.03
CA GLU A 91 10.00 17.34 -0.44
C GLU A 91 10.93 16.11 -0.47
N ASN A 92 12.22 16.30 -0.16
CA ASN A 92 13.21 15.23 -0.14
C ASN A 92 12.82 14.04 0.76
N ILE A 93 12.00 14.30 1.79
CA ILE A 93 11.50 13.28 2.72
C ILE A 93 10.66 12.19 2.05
N PHE A 94 10.05 12.46 0.89
CA PHE A 94 9.23 11.48 0.17
C PHE A 94 10.08 10.48 -0.63
N TYR A 95 11.37 10.77 -0.81
CA TYR A 95 12.29 9.98 -1.63
C TYR A 95 13.35 9.25 -0.80
N VAL A 96 13.18 9.16 0.53
CA VAL A 96 14.12 8.44 1.41
C VAL A 96 13.94 6.93 1.31
N GLU A 97 14.99 6.17 1.60
CA GLU A 97 14.91 4.71 1.72
C GLU A 97 14.23 4.33 3.04
N TYR A 98 13.32 3.36 2.99
CA TYR A 98 12.67 2.84 4.20
C TYR A 98 13.43 1.63 4.75
N PHE A 99 14.23 1.85 5.79
CA PHE A 99 14.94 0.80 6.52
C PHE A 99 14.02 0.12 7.57
N PHE A 100 13.16 -0.80 7.08
CA PHE A 100 12.40 -1.87 7.76
C PHE A 100 11.48 -1.64 8.98
N GLY A 101 10.33 -2.34 8.93
CA GLY A 101 9.49 -2.69 10.10
C GLY A 101 7.99 -2.86 9.82
N LYS A 102 7.47 -2.34 8.70
CA LYS A 102 6.03 -2.34 8.39
C LYS A 102 5.65 -2.67 6.94
N ALA A 103 6.64 -2.88 6.08
CA ALA A 103 6.42 -3.05 4.64
C ALA A 103 6.73 -4.48 4.18
N LEU A 104 5.94 -5.00 3.24
CA LEU A 104 6.27 -6.23 2.52
C LEU A 104 7.49 -5.97 1.64
N ASP A 105 8.67 -6.41 2.07
CA ASP A 105 9.89 -6.36 1.26
C ASP A 105 9.94 -7.57 0.32
N LEU A 106 9.42 -7.40 -0.90
CA LEU A 106 9.46 -8.41 -1.95
C LEU A 106 10.62 -8.07 -2.92
N PRO A 107 11.57 -8.98 -3.22
CA PRO A 107 12.66 -8.69 -4.15
C PRO A 107 12.18 -8.42 -5.58
N LEU A 108 12.82 -7.47 -6.29
CA LEU A 108 12.53 -7.11 -7.70
C LEU A 108 12.90 -8.20 -8.72
N THR A 109 13.55 -9.29 -8.30
CA THR A 109 14.06 -10.29 -9.24
C THR A 109 12.95 -11.13 -9.85
N SER A 110 13.00 -11.25 -11.17
CA SER A 110 12.10 -11.99 -12.02
C SER A 110 11.91 -13.46 -11.59
N SER A 111 10.69 -13.96 -11.80
CA SER A 111 10.31 -15.38 -11.98
C SER A 111 10.14 -16.30 -10.77
N SER A 112 10.23 -15.86 -9.53
CA SER A 112 9.69 -16.65 -8.42
C SER A 112 8.47 -15.95 -7.84
N GLU A 113 7.30 -16.58 -8.03
CA GLU A 113 6.10 -16.27 -7.26
C GLU A 113 6.49 -16.07 -5.78
N PRO A 114 5.99 -15.01 -5.11
CA PRO A 114 6.23 -14.86 -3.68
C PRO A 114 5.69 -16.12 -3.00
N LYS A 115 6.57 -16.89 -2.36
CA LYS A 115 6.16 -18.00 -1.51
C LYS A 115 5.29 -17.41 -0.41
N VAL A 116 3.97 -17.59 -0.51
CA VAL A 116 2.99 -17.34 0.53
C VAL A 116 3.15 -18.40 1.64
N GLU A 117 4.37 -18.55 2.13
CA GLU A 117 4.70 -19.41 3.25
C GLU A 117 4.85 -18.48 4.45
N ASN A 118 3.88 -18.55 5.38
CA ASN A 118 3.77 -17.82 6.66
C ASN A 118 2.82 -16.61 6.74
N LEU A 119 1.97 -16.34 5.74
CA LEU A 119 0.84 -15.42 5.97
C LEU A 119 -0.19 -16.12 6.88
N GLN A 120 -0.21 -15.71 8.15
CA GLN A 120 -1.26 -16.11 9.10
C GLN A 120 -2.65 -15.77 8.49
N PRO A 121 -3.70 -16.58 8.71
CA PRO A 121 -5.00 -16.45 8.04
C PRO A 121 -5.83 -15.18 8.36
N ASP A 122 -5.27 -14.19 9.05
CA ASP A 122 -6.02 -13.08 9.64
C ASP A 122 -5.83 -11.71 8.95
N HIS A 123 -5.20 -11.64 7.78
CA HIS A 123 -5.00 -10.39 7.01
C HIS A 123 -6.26 -9.95 6.24
N ARG A 124 -7.43 -9.99 6.90
CA ARG A 124 -8.68 -9.45 6.35
C ARG A 124 -8.73 -7.96 6.62
N MET A 125 -8.98 -7.19 5.57
CA MET A 125 -9.25 -5.76 5.67
C MET A 125 -10.74 -5.55 5.48
N CYS A 126 -11.39 -4.90 6.45
CA CYS A 126 -12.81 -4.60 6.36
C CYS A 126 -13.03 -3.12 6.03
N PHE A 127 -14.11 -2.80 5.33
CA PHE A 127 -14.48 -1.42 4.96
C PHE A 127 -15.98 -1.15 5.07
#